data_AF-A0A816IPB1-F1
#
_entry.id   AF-A0A816IPB1-F1
#
_cell.length_a   1.000
_cell.length_b   1.000
_cell.length_c   1.000
_cell.angle_alpha   90.00
_cell.angle_beta   90.00
_cell.angle_gamma   90.00
#
_symmetry.space_group_name_H-M   'P 1'
#
loop_
_entity.id
_entity.type
_entity.pdbx_description
1 polymer ?
#
loop_
_entity_poly.entity_id
_entity_poly.type
_entity_poly.pdbx_seq_one_letter_code
_entity_poly.pdbx_strand_id
1 'polypeptide(L)'
;MDKDEAKRALDIAEKKLSENDYVGAKKFVYKAQSLYPDLDGLNQVLMMIDVYTSAEIKISGGIETDWYGVLGVDYKADDEIVKRQYKNLALLLHPDKNRFNGAEGAFKLVLHAWSLLSDRAERFLYDERRMQKKPPPSAKAKDAPSNQFWTMCSECKTRCEYWRDSYLNKTVLCPMCGKTFIATEQIPRAVKKTGKTYNVLFGYCR
;
A
#
# COMPACT_ATOMS: atom_id res chain seq x y z
N MET A 1 -19.13 11.22 39.56
CA MET A 1 -18.18 10.70 38.55
C MET A 1 -17.82 9.29 38.97
N ASP A 2 -18.15 8.29 38.15
CA ASP A 2 -17.88 6.88 38.48
C ASP A 2 -16.50 6.49 37.91
N LYS A 3 -15.47 6.67 38.75
CA LYS A 3 -14.08 6.36 38.39
C LYS A 3 -13.88 4.87 38.12
N ASP A 4 -14.63 4.01 38.80
CA ASP A 4 -14.48 2.56 38.65
C ASP A 4 -15.15 2.09 37.35
N GLU A 5 -16.27 2.69 36.96
CA GLU A 5 -16.85 2.44 35.64
C GLU A 5 -15.96 2.96 34.50
N ALA A 6 -15.32 4.12 34.67
CA ALA A 6 -14.37 4.65 33.69
C ALA A 6 -13.17 3.72 33.50
N LYS A 7 -12.62 3.15 34.59
CA LYS A 7 -11.55 2.14 34.53
C LYS A 7 -11.99 0.88 33.80
N ARG A 8 -13.16 0.33 34.15
CA ARG A 8 -13.72 -0.86 33.46
C ARG A 8 -13.87 -0.61 31.96
N ALA A 9 -14.30 0.58 31.56
CA ALA A 9 -14.38 0.94 30.15
C ALA A 9 -12.99 1.01 29.48
N LEU A 10 -11.97 1.53 30.18
CA LEU A 10 -10.59 1.56 29.69
C LEU A 10 -10.00 0.15 29.52
N ASP A 11 -10.23 -0.76 30.47
CA ASP A 11 -9.77 -2.15 30.39
C ASP A 11 -10.39 -2.88 29.17
N ILE A 12 -11.67 -2.61 28.88
CA ILE A 12 -12.34 -3.13 27.69
C ILE A 12 -11.72 -2.53 26.41
N ALA A 13 -11.40 -1.23 26.42
CA ALA A 13 -10.74 -0.60 25.28
C ALA A 13 -9.35 -1.21 25.01
N GLU A 14 -8.57 -1.49 26.05
CA GLU A 14 -7.28 -2.16 25.92
C GLU A 14 -7.42 -3.58 25.36
N LYS A 15 -8.40 -4.35 25.85
CA LYS A 15 -8.68 -5.67 25.29
C LYS A 15 -9.02 -5.57 23.80
N LYS A 16 -9.84 -4.59 23.40
CA LYS A 16 -10.19 -4.37 21.99
C LYS A 16 -9.01 -3.92 21.13
N LEU A 17 -8.08 -3.14 21.69
CA LEU A 17 -6.82 -2.82 21.04
C LEU A 17 -6.02 -4.09 20.72
N SER A 18 -5.96 -5.05 21.65
CA SER A 18 -5.26 -6.33 21.43
C SER A 18 -5.95 -7.21 20.37
N GLU A 19 -7.25 -7.01 20.14
CA GLU A 19 -8.06 -7.68 19.11
C GLU A 19 -8.01 -6.95 17.75
N ASN A 20 -7.26 -5.84 17.63
CA ASN A 20 -7.26 -4.92 16.48
C ASN A 20 -8.62 -4.29 16.15
N ASP A 21 -9.57 -4.27 17.10
CA ASP A 21 -10.85 -3.57 16.95
C ASP A 21 -10.71 -2.11 17.43
N TYR A 22 -10.02 -1.29 16.64
CA TYR A 22 -9.75 0.12 16.98
C TYR A 22 -11.04 0.94 17.07
N VAL A 23 -12.00 0.68 16.19
CA VAL A 23 -13.30 1.37 16.16
C VAL A 23 -14.11 1.05 17.41
N GLY A 24 -14.12 -0.22 17.83
CA GLY A 24 -14.73 -0.63 19.08
C GLY A 24 -14.02 -0.04 20.29
N ALA A 25 -12.69 -0.10 20.32
CA ALA A 25 -11.87 0.46 21.41
C ALA A 25 -12.18 1.95 21.61
N LYS A 26 -12.28 2.72 20.51
CA LYS A 26 -12.57 4.16 20.53
C LYS A 26 -13.87 4.51 21.26
N LYS A 27 -14.92 3.70 21.08
CA LYS A 27 -16.22 3.90 21.76
C LYS A 27 -16.08 3.78 23.29
N PHE A 28 -15.29 2.82 23.75
CA PHE A 28 -15.06 2.61 25.18
C PHE A 28 -14.15 3.68 25.79
N VAL A 29 -13.16 4.17 25.05
CA VAL A 29 -12.35 5.32 25.48
C VAL A 29 -13.20 6.58 25.61
N TYR A 30 -14.09 6.88 24.65
CA TYR A 30 -15.01 8.02 24.80
C TYR A 30 -15.97 7.85 25.97
N LYS A 31 -16.44 6.62 26.23
CA LYS A 31 -17.23 6.33 27.43
C LYS A 31 -16.42 6.66 28.69
N ALA A 32 -15.18 6.16 28.79
CA ALA A 32 -14.31 6.45 29.93
C ALA A 32 -14.06 7.97 30.09
N GLN A 33 -13.80 8.68 28.98
CA GLN A 33 -13.60 10.13 28.96
C GLN A 33 -14.82 10.89 29.48
N SER A 34 -16.03 10.48 29.08
CA SER A 34 -17.27 11.12 29.54
C SER A 34 -17.56 10.91 31.02
N LEU A 35 -17.10 9.77 31.58
CA LEU A 35 -17.32 9.42 32.99
C LEU A 35 -16.26 10.05 33.91
N TYR A 36 -15.01 10.09 33.46
CA TYR A 36 -13.87 10.61 34.19
C TYR A 36 -12.76 11.10 33.23
N PRO A 37 -12.75 12.39 32.84
CA PRO A 37 -11.77 12.94 31.91
C PRO A 37 -10.32 12.87 32.39
N ASP A 38 -10.10 13.01 33.70
CA ASP A 38 -8.77 13.00 34.34
C ASP A 38 -8.27 11.58 34.65
N LEU A 39 -8.79 10.56 33.94
CA LEU A 39 -8.37 9.19 34.13
C LEU A 39 -6.93 9.02 33.61
N ASP A 40 -6.05 8.54 34.48
CA ASP A 40 -4.68 8.24 34.09
C ASP A 40 -4.66 7.19 32.96
N GLY A 41 -3.80 7.41 31.96
CA GLY A 41 -3.69 6.54 30.79
C GLY A 41 -4.71 6.80 29.66
N LEU A 42 -5.77 7.57 29.90
CA LEU A 42 -6.83 7.80 28.91
C LEU A 42 -6.29 8.44 27.61
N ASN A 43 -5.43 9.45 27.77
CA ASN A 43 -4.80 10.13 26.63
C ASN A 43 -3.87 9.20 25.86
N GLN A 44 -3.12 8.35 26.56
CA GLN A 44 -2.21 7.38 25.95
C GLN A 44 -2.99 6.38 25.10
N VAL A 45 -4.09 5.83 25.62
CA VAL A 45 -4.95 4.89 24.88
C VAL A 45 -5.63 5.57 23.70
N LEU A 46 -6.13 6.80 23.86
CA LEU A 46 -6.72 7.57 22.76
C LEU A 46 -5.71 7.79 21.63
N MET A 47 -4.48 8.18 21.95
CA MET A 47 -3.43 8.40 20.95
C MET A 47 -3.02 7.10 20.25
N MET A 48 -2.93 5.97 20.96
CA MET A 48 -2.69 4.68 20.31
C MET A 48 -3.79 4.35 19.31
N ILE A 49 -5.06 4.50 19.70
CA ILE A 49 -6.21 4.23 18.82
C ILE A 49 -6.16 5.13 17.58
N ASP A 50 -5.90 6.42 17.75
CA ASP A 50 -5.87 7.37 16.62
C ASP A 50 -4.71 7.07 15.66
N VAL A 51 -3.53 6.70 16.18
CA VAL A 51 -2.38 6.26 15.36
C VAL A 51 -2.71 4.99 14.59
N TYR A 52 -3.26 3.96 15.24
CA TYR A 52 -3.60 2.70 14.59
C TYR A 52 -4.71 2.86 13.57
N THR A 53 -5.78 3.59 13.91
CA THR A 53 -6.88 3.90 13.00
C THR A 53 -6.35 4.64 11.76
N SER A 54 -5.45 5.61 11.95
CA SER A 54 -4.86 6.36 10.83
C SER A 54 -3.91 5.51 9.98
N ALA A 55 -3.22 4.53 10.58
CA ALA A 55 -2.36 3.61 9.85
C ALA A 55 -3.13 2.65 8.93
N GLU A 56 -4.38 2.31 9.28
CA GLU A 56 -5.30 1.53 8.44
C GLU A 56 -5.84 2.33 7.26
N ILE A 57 -5.87 3.66 7.35
CA ILE A 57 -6.31 4.51 6.24
C ILE A 57 -5.27 4.46 5.12
N LYS A 58 -5.67 3.85 4.00
CA LYS A 58 -4.87 3.80 2.79
C LYS A 58 -5.26 4.91 1.83
N ILE A 59 -4.28 5.72 1.45
CA ILE A 59 -4.36 6.77 0.43
C ILE A 59 -3.86 6.24 -0.92
N SER A 60 -3.95 7.07 -1.97
CA SER A 60 -3.50 6.74 -3.34
C SER A 60 -4.09 5.43 -3.89
N GLY A 61 -5.38 5.19 -3.63
CA GLY A 61 -6.09 4.01 -4.13
C GLY A 61 -5.67 2.70 -3.46
N GLY A 62 -5.25 2.75 -2.19
CA GLY A 62 -4.96 1.56 -1.39
C GLY A 62 -3.47 1.24 -1.22
N ILE A 63 -2.58 2.06 -1.76
CA ILE A 63 -1.15 1.72 -1.91
C ILE A 63 -0.33 2.25 -0.73
N GLU A 64 -0.59 3.47 -0.29
CA GLU A 64 0.21 4.12 0.75
C GLU A 64 -0.60 4.41 2.00
N THR A 65 0.05 4.46 3.16
CA THR A 65 -0.57 4.90 4.42
C THR A 65 -0.53 6.43 4.52
N ASP A 66 -1.54 7.03 5.14
CA ASP A 66 -1.52 8.46 5.43
C ASP A 66 -0.59 8.79 6.62
N TRP A 67 0.66 9.12 6.33
CA TRP A 67 1.66 9.46 7.36
C TRP A 67 1.35 10.78 8.07
N TYR A 68 0.64 11.72 7.40
CA TYR A 68 0.13 12.92 8.07
C TYR A 68 -0.99 12.57 9.05
N GLY A 69 -1.89 11.66 8.63
CA GLY A 69 -2.92 11.09 9.49
C GLY A 69 -2.34 10.39 10.71
N VAL A 70 -1.28 9.59 10.54
CA VAL A 70 -0.57 8.90 11.64
C VAL A 70 -0.01 9.89 12.68
N LEU A 71 0.50 11.05 12.25
CA LEU A 71 0.90 12.11 13.18
C LEU A 71 -0.29 12.94 13.70
N GLY A 72 -1.47 12.85 13.08
CA GLY A 72 -2.63 13.67 13.40
C GLY A 72 -2.46 15.13 12.97
N VAL A 73 -1.73 15.38 11.88
CA VAL A 73 -1.53 16.73 11.31
C VAL A 73 -2.16 16.84 9.92
N ASP A 74 -2.46 18.07 9.49
CA ASP A 74 -2.87 18.31 8.11
C ASP A 74 -1.69 18.16 7.14
N TYR A 75 -1.94 17.78 5.90
CA TYR A 75 -0.89 17.69 4.88
C TYR A 75 -0.26 19.04 4.52
N LYS A 76 -0.99 20.14 4.76
CA LYS A 76 -0.50 21.51 4.63
C LYS A 76 0.27 22.00 5.85
N ALA A 77 0.41 21.17 6.89
CA ALA A 77 1.11 21.56 8.11
C ALA A 77 2.58 21.86 7.82
N ASP A 78 3.05 22.96 8.38
CA ASP A 78 4.41 23.43 8.36
C ASP A 78 5.32 22.54 9.23
N ASP A 79 6.62 22.55 8.94
CA ASP A 79 7.60 21.63 9.56
C ASP A 79 7.65 21.77 11.09
N GLU A 80 7.36 22.97 11.61
CA GLU A 80 7.25 23.21 13.05
C GLU A 80 6.07 22.47 13.70
N ILE A 81 4.92 22.42 13.02
CA ILE A 81 3.73 21.71 13.50
C ILE A 81 4.01 20.21 13.50
N VAL A 82 4.58 19.68 12.41
CA VAL A 82 4.96 18.26 12.30
C VAL A 82 5.92 17.87 13.42
N LYS A 83 6.96 18.68 13.66
CA LYS A 83 7.95 18.45 14.72
C LYS A 83 7.36 18.54 16.11
N ARG A 84 6.49 19.50 16.37
CA ARG A 84 5.81 19.67 17.66
C ARG A 84 4.93 18.47 17.97
N GLN A 85 4.16 18.03 16.99
CA GLN A 85 3.25 16.91 17.14
C GLN A 85 3.99 15.58 17.31
N TYR A 86 5.07 15.37 16.55
CA TYR A 86 5.97 14.23 16.78
C TYR A 86 6.50 14.18 18.22
N LYS A 87 7.00 15.31 18.75
CA LYS A 87 7.50 15.36 20.14
C LYS A 87 6.40 15.02 21.15
N ASN A 88 5.19 15.51 20.93
CA ASN A 88 4.05 15.22 21.80
C ASN A 88 3.70 13.72 21.80
N LEU A 89 3.54 13.13 20.60
CA LEU A 89 3.28 11.70 20.44
C LEU A 89 4.41 10.84 21.01
N ALA A 90 5.66 11.22 20.79
CA ALA A 90 6.81 10.50 21.31
C ALA A 90 6.82 10.48 22.83
N LEU A 91 6.42 11.56 23.51
CA LEU A 91 6.31 11.60 24.98
C LEU A 91 5.18 10.73 25.52
N LEU A 92 4.04 10.69 24.82
CA LEU A 92 2.84 9.96 25.23
C LEU A 92 2.92 8.45 24.94
N LEU A 93 3.61 8.07 23.87
CA LEU A 93 3.71 6.69 23.39
C LEU A 93 5.05 6.03 23.74
N HIS A 94 5.97 6.74 24.41
CA HIS A 94 7.25 6.15 24.79
C HIS A 94 7.04 4.90 25.67
N PRO A 95 7.67 3.76 25.38
CA PRO A 95 7.45 2.51 26.11
C PRO A 95 7.84 2.58 27.59
N ASP A 96 8.71 3.52 27.97
CA ASP A 96 9.07 3.77 29.38
C ASP A 96 7.90 4.33 30.20
N LYS A 97 7.07 5.19 29.59
CA LYS A 97 5.95 5.88 30.25
C LYS A 97 4.60 5.24 29.96
N ASN A 98 4.48 4.58 28.81
CA ASN A 98 3.25 3.95 28.37
C ASN A 98 3.33 2.43 28.54
N ARG A 99 2.62 1.91 29.55
CA ARG A 99 2.59 0.49 29.90
C ARG A 99 1.47 -0.29 29.20
N PHE A 100 0.68 0.35 28.34
CA PHE A 100 -0.42 -0.31 27.65
C PHE A 100 0.08 -1.21 26.52
N ASN A 101 -0.64 -2.29 26.28
CA ASN A 101 -0.37 -3.19 25.18
C ASN A 101 -0.52 -2.46 23.83
N GLY A 102 0.48 -2.58 22.96
CA GLY A 102 0.50 -1.93 21.65
C GLY A 102 1.19 -0.56 21.61
N ALA A 103 1.64 -0.02 22.74
CA ALA A 103 2.36 1.27 22.76
C ALA A 103 3.61 1.27 21.86
N GLU A 104 4.38 0.19 21.88
CA GLU A 104 5.58 0.03 21.03
C GLU A 104 5.24 0.05 19.53
N GLY A 105 4.14 -0.62 19.13
CA GLY A 105 3.71 -0.67 17.75
C GLY A 105 3.24 0.70 17.25
N ALA A 106 2.45 1.41 18.06
CA ALA A 106 2.04 2.78 17.77
C ALA A 106 3.26 3.72 17.68
N PHE A 107 4.23 3.60 18.59
CA PHE A 107 5.44 4.40 18.57
C PHE A 107 6.30 4.15 17.31
N LYS A 108 6.40 2.90 16.85
CA LYS A 108 7.08 2.56 15.59
C LYS A 108 6.42 3.22 14.37
N LEU A 109 5.09 3.27 14.33
CA LEU A 109 4.35 3.96 13.26
C LEU A 109 4.64 5.47 13.27
N VAL A 110 4.65 6.08 14.45
CA VAL A 110 4.99 7.51 14.62
C VAL A 110 6.43 7.80 14.22
N LEU A 111 7.38 6.93 14.56
CA LEU A 111 8.77 7.06 14.15
C LEU A 111 8.93 7.00 12.62
N HIS A 112 8.22 6.08 11.96
CA HIS A 112 8.27 5.95 10.52
C HIS A 112 7.63 7.17 9.81
N ALA A 113 6.51 7.66 10.33
CA ALA A 113 5.91 8.90 9.85
C ALA A 113 6.88 10.08 9.99
N TRP A 114 7.56 10.19 11.14
CA TRP A 114 8.55 11.23 11.37
C TRP A 114 9.78 11.12 10.45
N SER A 115 10.33 9.92 10.24
CA SER A 115 11.49 9.75 9.36
C SER A 115 11.21 10.22 7.92
N LEU A 116 9.98 10.02 7.46
CA LEU A 116 9.56 10.44 6.12
C LEU A 116 9.19 11.93 6.06
N LEU A 117 8.47 12.45 7.06
CA LEU A 117 7.96 13.82 7.06
C LEU A 117 8.96 14.87 7.56
N SER A 118 10.01 14.46 8.27
CA SER A 118 11.06 15.38 8.76
C SER A 118 12.10 15.74 7.70
N ASP A 119 12.32 14.86 6.72
CA ASP A 119 13.20 15.14 5.58
C ASP A 119 12.38 15.78 4.46
N ARG A 120 12.84 16.96 3.99
CA ARG A 120 12.12 17.75 2.99
C ARG A 120 12.05 17.05 1.63
N ALA A 121 13.08 16.30 1.25
CA ALA A 121 13.12 15.59 -0.02
C ALA A 121 12.19 14.36 0.03
N GLU A 122 12.24 13.58 1.11
CA GLU A 122 11.34 12.43 1.30
C GLU A 122 9.88 12.86 1.39
N ARG A 123 9.59 13.93 2.14
CA ARG A 123 8.27 14.54 2.25
C ARG A 123 7.74 14.97 0.88
N PHE A 124 8.58 15.62 0.07
CA PHE A 124 8.21 16.02 -1.29
C PHE A 124 7.85 14.82 -2.18
N LEU A 125 8.67 13.76 -2.17
CA LEU A 125 8.41 12.55 -2.94
C LEU A 125 7.13 11.85 -2.48
N TYR A 126 6.86 11.85 -1.17
CA TYR A 126 5.61 11.33 -0.63
C TYR A 126 4.39 12.15 -1.05
N ASP A 127 4.47 13.48 -0.96
CA ASP A 127 3.39 14.38 -1.39
C ASP A 127 3.09 14.20 -2.88
N GLU A 128 4.12 14.00 -3.72
CA GLU A 128 3.95 13.69 -5.13
C GLU A 128 3.18 12.38 -5.34
N ARG A 129 3.59 11.29 -4.67
CA ARG A 129 2.89 9.98 -4.75
C ARG A 129 1.47 10.01 -4.18
N ARG A 130 1.22 10.86 -3.17
CA ARG A 130 -0.10 11.12 -2.59
C ARG A 130 -1.02 11.90 -3.55
N MET A 131 -0.48 12.87 -4.27
CA MET A 131 -1.23 13.70 -5.22
C MET A 131 -1.40 13.05 -6.60
N GLN A 132 -0.61 12.03 -6.92
CA GLN A 132 -0.89 11.13 -8.03
C GLN A 132 -2.22 10.41 -7.78
N LYS A 133 -3.33 11.09 -8.08
CA LYS A 133 -4.53 10.43 -8.58
C LYS A 133 -4.00 9.56 -9.70
N LYS A 134 -4.15 8.22 -9.59
CA LYS A 134 -4.02 7.39 -10.79
C LYS A 134 -4.79 8.15 -11.87
N PRO A 135 -4.18 8.48 -13.03
CA PRO A 135 -5.02 8.87 -14.16
C PRO A 135 -6.12 7.81 -14.23
N PRO A 136 -7.40 8.18 -14.44
CA PRO A 136 -8.47 7.19 -14.61
C PRO A 136 -7.90 6.11 -15.50
N PRO A 137 -7.89 4.82 -15.09
CA PRO A 137 -7.02 3.78 -15.65
C PRO A 137 -6.97 4.03 -17.14
N SER A 138 -5.86 4.61 -17.61
CA SER A 138 -5.84 5.28 -18.91
C SER A 138 -6.41 4.26 -19.85
N ALA A 139 -7.57 4.59 -20.42
CA ALA A 139 -8.35 3.65 -21.18
C ALA A 139 -7.40 3.03 -22.20
N LYS A 140 -7.01 1.79 -21.93
CA LYS A 140 -6.26 0.91 -22.84
C LYS A 140 -5.00 1.53 -23.47
N ALA A 141 -3.84 1.25 -22.89
CA ALA A 141 -2.72 0.83 -23.74
C ALA A 141 -2.96 -0.65 -24.15
N LYS A 142 -4.05 -0.90 -24.89
CA LYS A 142 -4.26 -2.20 -25.58
C LYS A 142 -3.77 -2.16 -27.02
N ASP A 143 -3.23 -1.02 -27.49
CA ASP A 143 -2.83 -0.85 -28.88
C ASP A 143 -1.45 -0.17 -29.04
N ALA A 144 -0.57 -0.26 -28.04
CA ALA A 144 0.86 -0.13 -28.32
C ALA A 144 1.36 -1.52 -28.74
N PRO A 145 1.93 -1.71 -29.94
CA PRO A 145 2.44 -3.01 -30.34
C PRO A 145 3.47 -3.44 -29.30
N SER A 146 3.25 -4.58 -28.66
CA SER A 146 4.25 -5.16 -27.77
C SER A 146 5.57 -5.19 -28.52
N ASN A 147 6.65 -4.72 -27.89
CA ASN A 147 8.00 -4.87 -28.45
C ASN A 147 8.47 -6.34 -28.45
N GLN A 148 7.55 -7.28 -28.23
CA GLN A 148 7.74 -8.71 -28.32
C GLN A 148 6.83 -9.24 -29.42
N PHE A 149 7.35 -10.13 -30.25
CA PHE A 149 6.60 -10.82 -31.28
C PHE A 149 6.84 -12.32 -31.18
N TRP A 150 5.80 -13.08 -31.53
CA TRP A 150 5.88 -14.52 -31.60
C TRP A 150 6.27 -14.94 -33.01
N THR A 151 7.21 -15.87 -33.09
CA THR A 151 7.63 -16.51 -34.32
C THR A 151 7.51 -18.03 -34.20
N MET A 152 7.54 -18.74 -35.32
CA MET A 152 7.45 -20.20 -35.35
C MET A 152 8.63 -20.75 -36.15
N CYS A 153 9.37 -21.69 -35.54
CA CYS A 153 10.47 -22.36 -36.24
C CYS A 153 9.94 -23.10 -37.48
N SER A 154 10.59 -22.92 -38.63
CA SER A 154 10.23 -23.59 -39.88
C SER A 154 10.35 -25.12 -39.80
N GLU A 155 11.22 -25.61 -38.92
CA GLU A 155 11.63 -27.01 -38.85
C GLU A 155 10.82 -27.81 -37.82
N CYS A 156 10.82 -27.36 -36.56
CA CYS A 156 10.17 -28.09 -35.45
C CYS A 156 8.81 -27.52 -35.05
N LYS A 157 8.37 -26.42 -35.69
CA LYS A 157 7.11 -25.72 -35.42
C LYS A 157 6.96 -25.19 -33.99
N THR A 158 8.04 -25.18 -33.20
CA THR A 158 8.06 -24.54 -31.88
C THR A 158 7.81 -23.03 -32.04
N ARG A 159 6.93 -22.49 -31.19
CA ARG A 159 6.70 -21.05 -31.09
C ARG A 159 7.68 -20.44 -30.10
N CYS A 160 8.33 -19.36 -30.50
CA CYS A 160 9.32 -18.64 -29.70
C CYS A 160 8.93 -17.17 -29.62
N GLU A 161 9.19 -16.56 -28.46
CA GLU A 161 8.98 -15.13 -28.23
C GLU A 161 10.32 -14.40 -28.34
N TYR A 162 10.35 -13.33 -29.14
CA TYR A 162 11.54 -12.50 -29.31
C TYR A 162 11.19 -11.02 -29.29
N TRP A 163 12.16 -10.19 -28.92
CA TRP A 163 12.04 -8.75 -29.01
C TRP A 163 12.05 -8.27 -30.46
N ARG A 164 11.07 -7.45 -30.85
CA ARG A 164 10.85 -6.98 -32.21
C ARG A 164 12.04 -6.17 -32.72
N ASP A 165 12.50 -5.19 -31.96
CA ASP A 165 13.61 -4.31 -32.35
C ASP A 165 14.94 -5.05 -32.55
N SER A 166 15.11 -6.18 -31.85
CA SER A 166 16.36 -6.93 -31.87
C SER A 166 16.36 -8.08 -32.86
N TYR A 167 15.21 -8.72 -33.12
CA TYR A 167 15.17 -10.02 -33.79
C TYR A 167 14.17 -10.12 -34.96
N LEU A 168 13.29 -9.13 -35.19
CA LEU A 168 12.33 -9.21 -36.29
C LEU A 168 13.04 -9.30 -37.65
N ASN A 169 12.66 -10.31 -38.46
CA ASN A 169 13.22 -10.63 -39.76
C ASN A 169 14.73 -10.96 -39.75
N LYS A 170 15.30 -11.30 -38.59
CA LYS A 170 16.68 -11.77 -38.48
C LYS A 170 16.75 -13.29 -38.37
N THR A 171 17.89 -13.84 -38.77
CA THR A 171 18.20 -15.26 -38.58
C THR A 171 18.51 -15.52 -37.12
N VAL A 172 17.72 -16.39 -36.48
CA VAL A 172 17.88 -16.81 -35.08
C VAL A 172 18.00 -18.34 -34.99
N LEU A 173 18.63 -18.83 -33.94
CA LEU A 173 18.71 -20.27 -33.65
C LEU A 173 17.45 -20.69 -32.88
N CYS A 174 16.82 -21.79 -33.29
CA CYS A 174 15.71 -22.35 -32.54
C CYS A 174 16.23 -23.00 -31.24
N PRO A 175 15.71 -22.62 -30.06
CA PRO A 175 16.13 -23.22 -28.80
C PRO A 175 15.77 -24.71 -28.67
N MET A 176 14.78 -25.19 -29.45
CA MET A 176 14.33 -26.58 -29.35
C MET A 176 15.02 -27.55 -30.32
N CYS A 177 15.45 -27.09 -31.50
CA CYS A 177 16.08 -27.97 -32.50
C CYS A 177 17.46 -27.51 -32.97
N GLY A 178 17.96 -26.37 -32.48
CA GLY A 178 19.27 -25.81 -32.82
C GLY A 178 19.40 -25.30 -34.25
N LYS A 179 18.39 -25.47 -35.12
CA LYS A 179 18.43 -25.01 -36.51
C LYS A 179 18.17 -23.50 -36.60
N THR A 180 18.84 -22.85 -37.54
CA THR A 180 18.62 -21.43 -37.86
C THR A 180 17.33 -21.25 -38.66
N PHE A 181 16.56 -20.23 -38.32
CA PHE A 181 15.38 -19.81 -39.09
C PHE A 181 15.19 -18.29 -38.99
N ILE A 182 14.42 -17.71 -39.90
CA ILE A 182 14.14 -16.27 -39.89
C ILE A 182 12.98 -16.01 -38.93
N ALA A 183 13.20 -15.18 -37.91
CA ALA A 183 12.18 -14.81 -36.93
C ALA A 183 11.20 -13.80 -37.55
N THR A 184 10.17 -14.34 -38.22
CA THR A 184 9.07 -13.54 -38.78
C THR A 184 7.89 -13.48 -37.82
N GLU A 185 7.17 -12.37 -37.83
CA GLU A 185 6.00 -12.19 -36.97
C GLU A 185 4.80 -13.01 -37.42
N GLN A 186 4.25 -13.79 -36.49
CA GLN A 186 2.98 -14.49 -36.66
C GLN A 186 1.83 -13.55 -36.25
N ILE A 187 1.26 -12.81 -37.21
CA ILE A 187 0.05 -12.01 -36.98
C ILE A 187 -1.14 -12.98 -36.84
N PRO A 188 -1.96 -12.90 -35.75
CA PRO A 188 -3.16 -13.72 -35.66
C PRO A 188 -4.11 -13.36 -36.81
N ARG A 189 -4.39 -14.32 -37.71
CA ARG A 189 -5.49 -14.15 -38.67
C ARG A 189 -6.79 -14.04 -37.87
N ALA A 190 -7.38 -12.85 -37.82
CA ALA A 190 -8.70 -12.63 -37.22
C ALA A 190 -9.74 -13.46 -37.97
N VAL A 191 -10.16 -14.60 -37.40
CA VAL A 191 -11.34 -15.33 -37.86
C VAL A 191 -12.57 -14.61 -37.33
N LYS A 192 -13.27 -13.87 -38.21
CA LYS A 192 -14.57 -13.29 -37.89
C LYS A 192 -15.65 -14.39 -37.94
N LYS A 193 -16.25 -14.73 -36.79
CA LYS A 193 -17.72 -14.75 -36.54
C LYS A 193 -18.12 -15.59 -35.30
N THR A 194 -19.11 -15.03 -34.60
CA THR A 194 -20.02 -15.61 -33.57
C THR A 194 -19.45 -16.04 -32.22
N GLY A 195 -19.44 -15.09 -31.28
CA GLY A 195 -20.25 -15.22 -30.06
C GLY A 195 -19.69 -15.99 -28.86
N LYS A 196 -18.49 -16.56 -28.90
CA LYS A 196 -17.82 -17.10 -27.70
C LYS A 196 -16.33 -16.81 -27.74
N THR A 197 -15.86 -15.97 -26.82
CA THR A 197 -14.44 -15.77 -26.56
C THR A 197 -13.90 -17.04 -25.90
N TYR A 198 -13.10 -17.80 -26.64
CA TYR A 198 -12.25 -18.83 -26.04
C TYR A 198 -10.86 -18.23 -25.88
N ASN A 199 -10.36 -18.21 -24.65
CA ASN A 199 -8.93 -18.03 -24.40
C ASN A 199 -8.23 -19.26 -24.99
N VAL A 200 -7.45 -19.04 -26.03
CA VAL A 200 -6.58 -20.08 -26.54
C VAL A 200 -5.39 -20.18 -25.59
N LEU A 201 -5.50 -21.08 -24.60
CA LEU A 201 -4.40 -21.47 -23.73
C LEU A 201 -3.34 -22.17 -24.58
N PHE A 202 -2.25 -21.49 -24.92
CA PHE A 202 -1.03 -22.16 -25.37
C PHE A 202 0.14 -21.64 -24.55
N GLY A 203 0.62 -22.51 -23.67
CA GLY A 203 1.69 -22.25 -22.73
C GLY A 203 3.09 -22.51 -23.28
N TYR A 204 4.03 -21.85 -22.58
CA TYR A 204 5.48 -22.07 -22.45
C TYR A 204 6.36 -22.03 -23.71
N CYS A 205 7.25 -21.03 -23.72
CA CYS A 205 8.64 -21.23 -24.11
C CYS A 205 9.41 -21.46 -22.80
N ARG A 206 10.02 -22.63 -22.60
CA ARG A 206 11.04 -22.83 -21.56
C ARG A 206 12.33 -23.24 -22.24
#